data_AF-A0A964XUB9-F1
#
_entry.id   AF-A0A964XUB9-F1
#
_cell.length_a   1.000
_cell.length_b   1.000
_cell.length_c   1.000
_cell.angle_alpha   90.00
_cell.angle_beta   90.00
_cell.angle_gamma   90.00
#
_symmetry.space_group_name_H-M   'P 1'
#
loop_
_entity.id
_entity.type
_entity.pdbx_description
1 polymer ?
#
loop_
_entity_poly.entity_id
_entity_poly.type
_entity_poly.pdbx_seq_one_letter_code
_entity_poly.pdbx_strand_id
1 'polypeptide(L)'
;VENLTRLQGLLPDVAAHLMPQLADGTVNAWASVRCTTPDRLPRVGSPLPDALPGLHLLTGLGARGLSLSVLCGEWLAARLCHEPSPLEPELSARLEADRL
;
A
#
# COMPACT_ATOMS: atom_id res chain seq x y z
N VAL A 1 0.04 10.26 21.17
CA VAL A 1 0.95 9.92 22.29
C VAL A 1 1.96 8.86 21.89
N GLU A 2 1.55 7.68 21.42
CA GLU A 2 2.49 6.59 21.06
C GLU A 2 3.52 6.96 19.98
N ASN A 3 3.12 7.61 18.88
CA ASN A 3 4.06 8.05 17.83
C ASN A 3 5.14 8.99 18.37
N LEU A 4 4.78 9.88 19.32
CA LEU A 4 5.72 10.81 19.93
C LEU A 4 6.68 10.10 20.88
N THR A 5 6.20 9.14 21.67
CA THR A 5 7.06 8.30 22.51
C THR A 5 8.07 7.50 21.67
N ARG A 6 7.62 6.91 20.56
CA ARG A 6 8.52 6.23 19.61
C ARG A 6 9.54 7.19 19.00
N LEU A 7 9.10 8.39 18.60
CA LEU A 7 9.98 9.42 18.06
C LEU A 7 11.02 9.85 19.11
N GLN A 8 10.64 10.05 20.36
CA GLN A 8 11.54 10.44 21.43
C GLN A 8 12.62 9.38 21.71
N GLY A 9 12.28 8.09 21.56
CA GLY A 9 13.24 7.01 21.69
C GLY A 9 14.24 6.91 20.51
N LEU A 10 13.82 7.28 19.31
CA LEU A 10 14.65 7.17 18.09
C LEU A 10 15.42 8.45 17.75
N LEU A 11 14.80 9.62 17.95
CA LEU A 11 15.26 10.95 17.54
C LEU A 11 14.84 12.00 18.60
N PRO A 12 15.52 12.04 19.76
CA PRO A 12 15.10 12.86 20.90
C PRO A 12 15.07 14.37 20.59
N ASP A 13 16.05 14.89 19.85
CA ASP A 13 16.10 16.31 19.51
C ASP A 13 14.94 16.73 18.59
N VAL A 14 14.56 15.86 17.65
CA VAL A 14 13.39 16.08 16.78
C VAL A 14 12.10 16.04 17.58
N ALA A 15 11.99 15.11 18.54
CA ALA A 15 10.83 15.02 19.42
C ALA A 15 10.67 16.28 20.28
N ALA A 16 11.77 16.79 20.85
CA ALA A 16 11.77 18.02 21.64
C ALA A 16 11.31 19.23 20.80
N HIS A 17 11.70 19.30 19.53
CA HIS A 17 11.29 20.38 18.63
C HIS A 17 9.82 20.29 18.18
N LEU A 18 9.29 19.07 17.96
CA LEU A 18 7.92 18.85 17.49
C LEU A 18 6.86 18.85 18.61
N MET A 19 7.25 18.53 19.85
CA MET A 19 6.35 18.54 21.01
C MET A 19 5.49 19.81 21.14
N PRO A 20 6.05 21.04 21.15
CA PRO A 20 5.25 22.25 21.26
C PRO A 20 4.30 22.43 20.07
N GLN A 21 4.75 22.09 18.85
CA GLN A 21 3.96 22.21 17.61
C GLN A 21 2.78 21.23 17.56
N LEU A 22 2.89 20.08 18.25
CA LEU A 22 1.78 19.15 18.41
C LEU A 22 0.78 19.67 19.46
N ALA A 23 1.28 20.34 20.51
CA ALA A 23 0.45 20.89 21.59
C ALA A 23 -0.35 22.13 21.15
N ASP A 24 0.22 22.97 20.27
CA ASP A 24 -0.44 24.17 19.73
C ASP A 24 -1.30 23.90 18.47
N GLY A 25 -1.28 22.66 17.95
CA GLY A 25 -2.08 22.24 16.80
C GLY A 25 -1.47 22.59 15.44
N THR A 26 -0.25 23.13 15.38
CA THR A 26 0.49 23.34 14.12
C THR A 26 0.74 22.02 13.39
N VAL A 27 1.02 20.95 14.15
CA VAL A 27 1.15 19.58 13.64
C VAL A 27 -0.14 18.82 13.89
N ASN A 28 -0.77 18.36 12.80
CA ASN A 28 -2.00 17.58 12.87
C ASN A 28 -1.72 16.07 12.95
N ALA A 29 -2.49 15.38 13.77
CA ALA A 29 -2.52 13.92 13.79
C ALA A 29 -3.66 13.40 12.89
N TRP A 30 -3.38 12.33 12.14
CA TRP A 30 -4.35 11.61 11.31
C TRP A 30 -4.35 10.13 11.68
N ALA A 31 -5.53 9.48 11.70
CA ALA A 31 -5.65 8.02 11.67
C ALA A 31 -6.49 7.52 10.47
N SER A 32 -6.06 6.44 9.83
CA SER A 32 -6.81 5.73 8.78
C SER A 32 -6.60 4.22 8.87
N VAL A 33 -7.52 3.47 8.27
CA VAL A 33 -7.42 2.01 8.12
C VAL A 33 -6.67 1.69 6.84
N ARG A 34 -5.69 0.79 6.94
CA ARG A 34 -4.93 0.28 5.79
C ARG A 34 -5.34 -1.16 5.50
N CYS A 35 -5.62 -1.46 4.23
CA CYS A 35 -5.75 -2.84 3.76
C CYS A 35 -4.35 -3.41 3.50
N THR A 36 -4.00 -4.49 4.21
CA THR A 36 -2.69 -5.14 4.13
C THR A 36 -2.86 -6.64 3.90
N THR A 37 -1.90 -7.25 3.22
CA THR A 37 -1.79 -8.71 3.07
C THR A 37 -0.71 -9.29 4.00
N PRO A 38 -0.74 -10.59 4.30
CA PRO A 38 0.29 -11.25 5.12
C PRO A 38 1.71 -11.12 4.54
N ASP A 39 1.85 -11.25 3.22
CA ASP A 39 3.12 -11.11 2.49
C ASP A 39 3.52 -9.64 2.22
N ARG A 40 2.65 -8.70 2.62
CA ARG A 40 2.74 -7.25 2.42
C ARG A 40 2.77 -6.81 0.95
N LEU A 41 2.50 -7.68 -0.01
CA LEU A 41 2.48 -7.34 -1.43
C LEU A 41 1.05 -7.05 -1.96
N PRO A 42 0.95 -6.19 -3.00
CA PRO A 42 -0.19 -6.00 -3.90
C PRO A 42 -1.14 -7.18 -4.04
N ARG A 43 -2.47 -7.04 -4.03
CA ARG A 43 -3.37 -8.05 -4.64
C ARG A 43 -4.04 -7.42 -5.84
N VAL A 44 -3.64 -7.85 -7.03
CA VAL A 44 -3.99 -7.21 -8.29
C VAL A 44 -4.40 -8.27 -9.31
N GLY A 45 -5.53 -8.07 -9.98
CA GLY A 45 -6.09 -9.03 -10.94
C GLY A 45 -7.40 -9.65 -10.47
N SER A 46 -7.75 -10.82 -11.02
CA SER A 46 -9.01 -11.49 -10.71
C SER A 46 -8.89 -12.31 -9.42
N PRO A 47 -9.71 -12.03 -8.39
CA PRO A 47 -9.65 -12.79 -7.12
C PRO A 47 -10.36 -14.15 -7.21
N LEU A 48 -11.29 -14.30 -8.15
CA LEU A 48 -12.16 -15.46 -8.31
C LEU A 48 -12.47 -15.65 -9.81
N PRO A 49 -11.47 -16.05 -10.62
CA PRO A 49 -11.59 -16.07 -12.08
C PRO A 49 -12.74 -16.94 -12.58
N ASP A 50 -13.00 -18.08 -11.92
CA ASP A 50 -14.06 -19.01 -12.33
C ASP A 50 -15.46 -18.58 -11.87
N ALA A 51 -15.56 -17.89 -10.73
CA ALA A 51 -16.84 -17.54 -10.13
C ALA A 51 -17.32 -16.13 -10.49
N LEU A 52 -16.39 -15.20 -10.77
CA LEU A 52 -16.67 -13.79 -11.04
C LEU A 52 -15.85 -13.31 -12.26
N PRO A 53 -16.15 -13.82 -13.47
CA PRO A 53 -15.44 -13.42 -14.68
C PRO A 53 -15.61 -11.90 -14.92
N GLY A 54 -14.51 -11.23 -15.23
CA GLY A 54 -14.48 -9.78 -15.48
C GLY A 54 -14.39 -8.90 -14.21
N LEU A 55 -14.43 -9.48 -13.01
CA LEU A 55 -14.09 -8.74 -11.79
C LEU A 55 -12.58 -8.67 -11.63
N HIS A 56 -12.05 -7.46 -11.46
CA HIS A 56 -10.64 -7.22 -11.17
C HIS A 56 -10.50 -6.34 -9.93
N LEU A 57 -9.47 -6.62 -9.13
CA LEU A 57 -9.11 -5.86 -7.94
C LEU A 57 -7.72 -5.24 -8.08
N LEU A 58 -7.51 -4.13 -7.36
CA LEU A 58 -6.21 -3.58 -7.00
C LEU A 58 -6.32 -3.17 -5.52
N THR A 59 -5.82 -4.01 -4.62
CA THR A 59 -5.99 -3.85 -3.17
C THR A 59 -4.75 -4.30 -2.39
N GLY A 60 -4.79 -4.25 -1.06
CA GLY A 60 -3.70 -4.73 -0.20
C GLY A 60 -2.43 -3.85 -0.22
N LEU A 61 -2.54 -2.61 -0.69
CA LEU A 61 -1.43 -1.67 -0.87
C LEU A 61 -0.69 -1.29 0.43
N GLY A 62 -1.32 -1.51 1.59
CA GLY A 62 -0.72 -1.30 2.91
C GLY A 62 -0.17 0.11 3.12
N ALA A 63 0.99 0.19 3.78
CA ALA A 63 1.69 1.46 4.03
C ALA A 63 2.50 1.97 2.83
N ARG A 64 2.50 1.24 1.70
CA ARG A 64 3.33 1.51 0.51
C ARG A 64 2.49 1.85 -0.72
N GLY A 65 1.22 2.19 -0.53
CA GLY A 65 0.30 2.42 -1.65
C GLY A 65 0.73 3.53 -2.60
N LEU A 66 1.29 4.63 -2.08
CA LEU A 66 1.78 5.71 -2.94
C LEU A 66 2.89 5.23 -3.90
N SER A 67 3.80 4.38 -3.44
CA SER A 67 4.88 3.85 -4.27
C SER A 67 4.42 2.73 -5.21
N LEU A 68 3.55 1.83 -4.74
CA LEU A 68 3.19 0.62 -5.47
C LEU A 68 1.99 0.80 -6.42
N SER A 69 1.13 1.79 -6.16
CA SER A 69 -0.11 1.98 -6.93
C SER A 69 0.13 2.24 -8.41
N VAL A 70 1.16 3.01 -8.77
CA VAL A 70 1.45 3.38 -10.16
C VAL A 70 1.73 2.13 -10.99
N LEU A 71 2.72 1.34 -10.60
CA LEU A 71 3.11 0.12 -11.33
C LEU A 71 2.00 -0.95 -11.30
N CYS A 72 1.29 -1.10 -10.18
CA CYS A 72 0.16 -2.02 -10.09
C CYS A 72 -1.01 -1.61 -11.00
N GLY A 73 -1.26 -0.31 -11.09
CA GLY A 73 -2.31 0.25 -11.94
C GLY A 73 -1.97 0.08 -13.42
N GLU A 74 -0.74 0.39 -13.81
CA GLU A 74 -0.23 0.19 -15.17
C GLU A 74 -0.30 -1.29 -15.56
N TRP A 75 0.17 -2.18 -14.69
CA TRP A 75 0.10 -3.63 -14.94
C TRP A 75 -1.34 -4.14 -15.11
N LEU A 76 -2.26 -3.70 -14.24
CA LEU A 76 -3.67 -4.08 -14.35
C LEU A 76 -4.30 -3.53 -15.65
N ALA A 77 -4.02 -2.27 -15.99
CA ALA A 77 -4.52 -1.65 -17.21
C ALA A 77 -4.01 -2.37 -18.46
N ALA A 78 -2.71 -2.69 -18.54
CA ALA A 78 -2.14 -3.45 -19.64
C ALA A 78 -2.85 -4.81 -19.81
N ARG A 79 -3.13 -5.53 -18.71
CA ARG A 79 -3.90 -6.79 -18.76
C ARG A 79 -5.31 -6.60 -19.29
N LEU A 80 -6.03 -5.57 -18.85
CA LEU A 80 -7.40 -5.29 -19.27
C LEU A 80 -7.49 -4.86 -20.74
N CYS A 81 -6.47 -4.17 -21.24
CA CYS A 81 -6.38 -3.72 -22.63
C CYS A 81 -5.71 -4.74 -23.57
N HIS A 82 -5.33 -5.93 -23.07
CA HIS A 82 -4.59 -6.94 -23.81
C HIS A 82 -3.24 -6.45 -24.38
N GLU A 83 -2.55 -5.61 -23.62
CA GLU A 83 -1.22 -5.08 -23.93
C GLU A 83 -0.12 -5.96 -23.29
N PRO A 84 1.14 -5.85 -23.77
CA PRO A 84 2.26 -6.54 -23.15
C PRO A 84 2.43 -6.16 -21.66
N SER A 85 2.74 -7.14 -20.82
CA SER A 85 2.97 -6.91 -19.40
C SER A 85 4.23 -6.05 -19.18
N PRO A 86 4.16 -4.94 -18.40
CA PRO A 86 5.34 -4.20 -17.96
C PRO A 86 6.16 -4.92 -16.88
N LEU A 87 5.65 -6.04 -16.35
CA LEU A 87 6.27 -6.81 -15.28
C LEU A 87 6.85 -8.13 -15.78
N GLU A 88 7.96 -8.52 -15.16
CA GLU A 88 8.50 -9.86 -15.27
C GLU A 88 7.50 -10.91 -14.74
N PRO A 89 7.49 -12.14 -15.28
CA PRO A 89 6.53 -13.17 -14.89
C PRO A 89 6.55 -13.53 -13.41
N GLU A 90 7.74 -13.60 -12.79
CA GLU A 90 7.88 -13.94 -11.36
C GLU A 90 7.26 -12.88 -10.46
N LEU A 91 7.43 -11.60 -10.80
CA LEU A 91 6.83 -10.50 -10.04
C LEU A 91 5.31 -10.47 -10.25
N SER A 92 4.85 -10.71 -11.49
CA SER A 92 3.43 -10.80 -11.82
C SER A 92 2.72 -11.86 -10.98
N ALA A 93 3.28 -13.07 -10.91
CA ALA A 93 2.74 -14.17 -10.09
C ALA A 93 2.63 -13.80 -8.60
N ARG A 94 3.58 -13.01 -8.09
CA ARG A 94 3.58 -12.50 -6.71
C ARG A 94 2.63 -11.34 -6.47
N LEU A 95 1.97 -10.82 -7.50
CA LEU A 95 0.97 -9.75 -7.41
C LEU A 95 -0.45 -10.23 -7.71
N GLU A 96 -0.61 -11.41 -8.31
CA GLU A 96 -1.93 -12.00 -8.60
C GLU A 96 -2.85 -11.98 -7.38
N ALA A 97 -4.13 -11.66 -7.60
CA ALA A 97 -5.10 -11.49 -6.55
C ALA A 97 -5.47 -12.82 -5.86
N ASP A 98 -5.48 -13.92 -6.61
CA ASP A 98 -5.83 -15.27 -6.17
C ASP A 98 -4.64 -16.10 -5.67
N ARG A 99 -3.43 -15.52 -5.57
CA ARG A 99 -2.25 -16.25 -5.07
C ARG A 99 -2.45 -16.77 -3.64
N LEU A 100 -1.76 -17.85 -3.26
CA LEU A 100 -1.82 -18.38 -1.88
C LEU A 100 -1.13 -17.45 -0.87
#